data_AF-A0A9D9FCC3-F1
#
_entry.id   AF-A0A9D9FCC3-F1
#
_cell.length_a   1.000
_cell.length_b   1.000
_cell.length_c   1.000
_cell.angle_alpha   90.00
_cell.angle_beta   90.00
_cell.angle_gamma   90.00
#
_symmetry.space_group_name_H-M   'P 1'
#
loop_
_entity.id
_entity.type
_entity.pdbx_description
1 polymer ?
#
loop_
_entity_poly.entity_id
_entity_poly.type
_entity_poly.pdbx_seq_one_letter_code
_entity_poly.pdbx_strand_id
1 'polypeptide(L)' 'MVVRFAILLAAAALAATGFTASALALSQGQTDQAIAFAWPSIAVAILLAISFPGNSIFARSTDQAGLK' A
#
# COMPACT_ATOMS: atom_id res chain seq x y z
N MET A 1 -7.55 -11.55 -9.89
CA MET A 1 -7.38 -10.12 -10.28
C MET A 1 -8.21 -9.19 -9.39
N VAL A 2 -9.52 -9.43 -9.23
CA VAL A 2 -10.43 -8.62 -8.38
C VAL A 2 -9.93 -8.45 -6.93
N VAL A 3 -9.48 -9.52 -6.28
CA VAL A 3 -8.98 -9.47 -4.89
C VAL A 3 -7.78 -8.53 -4.72
N ARG A 4 -6.84 -8.53 -5.68
CA ARG A 4 -5.68 -7.61 -5.66
C ARG A 4 -6.12 -6.15 -5.79
N PHE A 5 -7.09 -5.86 -6.65
CA PHE A 5 -7.64 -4.51 -6.76
C PHE A 5 -8.34 -4.08 -5.46
N ALA A 6 -9.10 -4.97 -4.83
CA ALA A 6 -9.72 -4.69 -3.54
C ALA A 6 -8.67 -4.36 -2.45
N ILE A 7 -7.56 -5.09 -2.43
CA ILE A 7 -6.47 -4.87 -1.47
C ILE A 7 -5.73 -3.56 -1.75
N LEU A 8 -5.42 -3.26 -3.01
CA LEU A 8 -4.79 -1.99 -3.38
C LEU A 8 -5.71 -0.81 -3.09
N LEU A 9 -7.01 -0.97 -3.29
CA LEU A 9 -8.01 0.04 -2.93
C LEU A 9 -8.06 0.25 -1.41
N ALA A 10 -8.05 -0.83 -0.62
CA ALA A 10 -7.99 -0.74 0.84
C ALA A 10 -6.70 -0.04 1.30
N ALA A 11 -5.55 -0.37 0.70
CA ALA A 11 -4.27 0.28 0.98
C ALA A 11 -4.33 1.79 0.65
N ALA A 12 -4.91 2.16 -0.49
CA ALA A 12 -5.07 3.56 -0.89
C ALA A 12 -6.02 4.32 0.06
N ALA A 13 -7.11 3.68 0.51
CA ALA A 13 -8.03 4.26 1.46
C ALA A 13 -7.36 4.50 2.82
N LEU A 14 -6.60 3.53 3.33
CA LEU A 14 -5.83 3.69 4.57
C LEU A 14 -4.81 4.83 4.44
N ALA A 15 -4.07 4.87 3.34
CA ALA A 15 -3.10 5.94 3.07
C ALA A 15 -3.77 7.32 3.13
N ALA A 16 -4.90 7.47 2.42
CA ALA A 16 -5.66 8.71 2.37
C ALA A 16 -6.12 9.15 3.77
N THR A 17 -6.67 8.24 4.57
CA THR A 17 -7.13 8.58 5.94
C THR A 17 -6.00 9.09 6.83
N GLY A 18 -4.82 8.47 6.79
CA GLY A 18 -3.67 8.94 7.58
C GLY A 18 -3.13 10.28 7.10
N PHE A 19 -3.07 10.50 5.77
CA PHE A 19 -2.69 11.81 5.25
C PHE A 19 -3.71 12.90 5.57
N THR A 20 -5.01 12.59 5.57
CA THR A 20 -6.05 13.53 6.01
C THR A 20 -5.88 13.88 7.49
N ALA A 21 -5.62 12.90 8.37
CA ALA A 21 -5.35 13.16 9.78
C ALA A 21 -4.09 14.02 9.97
N SER A 22 -3.02 13.75 9.23
CA SER A 22 -1.81 14.58 9.24
C SER A 22 -2.07 16.01 8.76
N ALA A 23 -2.83 16.19 7.68
CA ALA A 23 -3.17 17.50 7.15
C ALA A 23 -4.03 18.31 8.15
N LEU A 24 -4.95 17.66 8.86
CA LEU A 24 -5.72 18.29 9.93
C LEU A 24 -4.82 18.70 11.10
N ALA A 25 -3.89 17.84 11.52
CA ALA A 25 -2.94 18.16 12.59
C ALA A 25 -2.04 19.35 12.18
N LEU A 26 -1.55 19.41 10.94
CA LEU A 26 -0.79 20.55 10.42
C LEU A 26 -1.61 21.83 10.40
N SER A 27 -2.89 21.73 10.02
CA SER A 27 -3.80 22.89 10.00
C SER A 27 -4.04 23.48 11.40
N GLN A 28 -3.77 22.70 12.45
CA GLN A 28 -3.84 23.13 13.85
C GLN A 28 -2.45 23.48 14.44
N GLY A 29 -1.39 23.49 13.63
CA GLY A 29 -0.02 23.76 14.07
C GLY A 29 0.66 22.59 14.81
N GLN A 30 0.06 21.39 14.79
CA GLN A 30 0.54 20.22 15.52
C GLN A 30 1.43 19.32 14.64
N THR A 31 2.65 19.78 14.35
CA THR A 31 3.59 19.07 13.45
C THR A 31 4.00 17.69 13.96
N ASP A 32 4.21 17.54 15.27
CA ASP A 32 4.62 16.26 15.88
C ASP A 32 3.55 15.18 15.66
N GLN A 33 2.28 15.53 15.91
CA GLN A 33 1.15 14.64 15.63
C GLN A 33 0.97 14.37 14.13
N ALA A 34 1.20 15.37 13.28
CA ALA A 34 1.09 15.17 11.84
C ALA A 34 2.04 14.08 11.33
N ILE A 35 3.27 14.07 11.82
CA ILE A 35 4.27 13.04 11.49
C ILE A 35 3.88 11.69 12.09
N ALA A 36 3.38 11.69 13.32
CA ALA A 36 2.90 10.48 14.00
C ALA A 36 1.75 9.79 13.25
N PHE A 37 0.91 10.54 12.51
CA PHE A 37 -0.14 9.97 11.65
C PHE A 37 0.36 9.60 10.24
N ALA A 38 1.30 10.38 9.67
CA ALA A 38 1.75 10.19 8.29
C ALA A 38 2.58 8.91 8.14
N TRP A 39 3.50 8.68 9.07
CA TRP A 39 4.47 7.59 8.97
C TRP A 39 3.81 6.19 9.00
N PRO A 40 2.90 5.88 9.95
CA PRO A 40 2.22 4.58 9.98
C PRO A 40 1.34 4.35 8.75
N SER A 41 0.70 5.40 8.24
CA SER A 41 -0.14 5.34 7.05
C SER A 41 0.62 4.87 5.80
N ILE A 42 1.79 5.48 5.56
CA ILE A 42 2.67 5.09 4.46
C ILE A 42 3.16 3.65 4.65
N ALA A 43 3.59 3.29 5.86
CA ALA A 43 4.09 1.95 6.16
C ALA A 43 3.04 0.86 5.88
N VAL A 44 1.80 1.06 6.31
CA VAL A 44 0.71 0.10 6.08
C VAL A 44 0.35 0.01 4.60
N ALA A 45 0.32 1.13 3.88
CA ALA A 45 0.05 1.13 2.45
C ALA A 45 1.12 0.35 1.65
N ILE A 46 2.40 0.56 1.98
CA ILE A 46 3.51 -0.17 1.37
C ILE A 46 3.45 -1.66 1.72
N LEU A 47 3.22 -2.01 2.99
CA LEU A 47 3.10 -3.41 3.42
C LEU A 47 1.99 -4.13 2.65
N LEU A 48 0.81 -3.53 2.55
CA LEU A 48 -0.30 -4.10 1.77
C LEU A 48 0.03 -4.23 0.29
N ALA A 49 0.76 -3.28 -0.30
CA ALA A 49 1.16 -3.35 -1.70
C ALA A 49 2.17 -4.47 -1.97
N ILE A 50 3.15 -4.68 -1.08
CA ILE A 50 4.21 -5.68 -1.25
C ILE A 50 3.72 -7.08 -0.90
N SER A 51 2.89 -7.24 0.13
CA SER A 51 2.37 -8.56 0.56
C SER A 51 1.51 -9.25 -0.49
N PHE A 52 1.04 -8.53 -1.52
CA PHE A 52 0.20 -9.07 -2.58
C PHE A 52 0.83 -8.85 -3.96
N PRO A 53 1.95 -9.54 -4.26
CA PRO A 53 2.62 -9.43 -5.54
C PRO A 53 1.67 -9.86 -6.66
N GLY A 54 1.55 -9.02 -7.69
CA GLY A 54 0.82 -9.38 -8.89
C GLY A 54 1.56 -10.51 -9.59
N ASN A 55 0.96 -11.70 -9.63
CA ASN A 55 1.50 -12.89 -10.29
C ASN A 55 2.12 -12.50 -11.64
N SER A 56 3.45 -12.48 -11.72
CA SER A 56 4.18 -12.08 -12.91
C SER A 56 3.98 -13.17 -13.96
N ILE A 57 3.35 -12.83 -15.07
CA ILE A 57 3.13 -13.72 -16.22
C ILE A 57 4.46 -14.32 -16.72
N PHE A 58 5.58 -13.64 -16.47
CA PHE A 58 6.95 -14.10 -16.73
C PHE A 58 7.39 -15.35 -15.94
N ALA A 59 6.85 -15.62 -14.75
CA ALA A 59 7.21 -16.82 -13.99
C ALA A 59 6.60 -18.10 -14.59
N ARG A 60 5.57 -17.97 -15.43
CA ARG A 60 4.85 -19.11 -16.02
C ARG A 60 5.47 -19.60 -17.32
N SER A 61 6.24 -18.77 -18.03
CA SER A 61 6.87 -19.17 -19.30
C SER A 61 8.07 -20.10 -19.09
N THR A 62 8.78 -20.00 -17.97
CA THR A 62 9.89 -20.91 -17.61
C THR A 62 9.41 -22.28 -17.11
N ASP A 63 8.19 -22.37 -16.60
CA ASP A 63 7.58 -23.63 -16.13
C ASP A 63 6.94 -24.43 -17.30
N GLN A 64 6.48 -23.73 -18.34
CA GLN A 64 5.99 -24.37 -19.57
C GLN A 64 7.10 -24.75 -20.57
N ALA A 65 8.29 -24.17 -20.45
CA ALA A 65 9.46 -24.55 -21.24
C ALA A 65 10.18 -25.77 -20.65
N GLY A 66 9.41 -26.77 -20.22
CA GLY A 66 9.87 -28.00 -19.57
C GLY A 66 11.15 -28.57 -20.20
N LEU A 67 12.28 -28.24 -19.58
CA LEU A 67 13.54 -28.96 -19.70
C LEU A 67 13.69 -29.76 -18.41
N LYS A 68 13.03 -30.92 -18.39
CA LYS A 68 13.52 -32.08 -17.67
C LYS A 68 14.26 -32.96 -18.67
#